data_AF-A0A929D6X9-F1
#
_entry.id   AF-A0A929D6X9-F1
#
_cell.length_a   1.000
_cell.length_b   1.000
_cell.length_c   1.000
_cell.angle_alpha   90.00
_cell.angle_beta   90.00
_cell.angle_gamma   90.00
#
_symmetry.space_group_name_H-M   'P 1'
#
loop_
_entity.id
_entity.type
_entity.pdbx_description
1 polymer ?
#
loop_
_entity_poly.entity_id
_entity_poly.type
_entity_poly.pdbx_seq_one_letter_code
_entity_poly.pdbx_strand_id
1 'polypeptide(L)'
;YRRRAPVERRISEIEEELPRLEREAREADLLLADPNHYSDPALVMETIERKRSLGERMSLLTGEWEELYAKLGGIRSEFEEQKGEIAV
;
A
#
# COMPACT_ATOMS: atom_id res chain seq x y z
N TYR A 1 -18.82 -13.65 -8.02
CA TYR A 1 -17.42 -14.16 -7.99
C TYR A 1 -16.49 -13.49 -9.00
N ARG A 2 -16.78 -13.46 -10.32
CA ARG A 2 -15.88 -12.88 -11.35
C ARG A 2 -15.43 -11.43 -11.13
N ARG A 3 -16.26 -10.58 -10.51
CA ARG A 3 -15.91 -9.17 -10.21
C ARG A 3 -15.07 -8.99 -8.93
N ARG A 4 -15.10 -9.96 -8.01
CA ARG A 4 -14.34 -9.91 -6.74
C ARG A 4 -12.90 -10.36 -6.91
N ALA A 5 -12.68 -11.45 -7.64
CA ALA A 5 -11.36 -12.04 -7.85
C ALA A 5 -10.25 -11.04 -8.28
N PRO A 6 -10.47 -10.09 -9.21
CA PRO A 6 -9.43 -9.11 -9.54
C PRO A 6 -9.17 -8.09 -8.42
N VAL A 7 -10.18 -7.72 -7.64
CA VAL A 7 -10.05 -6.80 -6.51
C VAL A 7 -9.31 -7.48 -5.35
N GLU A 8 -9.69 -8.71 -5.02
CA GLU A 8 -9.02 -9.53 -4.00
C GLU A 8 -7.55 -9.79 -4.36
N ARG A 9 -7.25 -10.10 -5.63
CA ARG A 9 -5.88 -10.26 -6.09
C ARG A 9 -5.06 -8.98 -5.89
N ARG A 10 -5.60 -7.82 -6.28
CA ARG A 10 -4.88 -6.55 -6.16
C ARG A 10 -4.63 -6.19 -4.70
N ILE A 11 -5.60 -6.44 -3.81
CA ILE A 11 -5.42 -6.29 -2.37
C ILE A 11 -4.24 -7.15 -1.87
N SER A 12 -4.20 -8.43 -2.24
CA SER A 12 -3.10 -9.32 -1.83
C SER A 12 -1.74 -8.86 -2.35
N GLU A 13 -1.67 -8.38 -3.59
CA GLU A 13 -0.44 -7.80 -4.14
C GLU A 13 0.03 -6.58 -3.33
N ILE A 14 -0.88 -5.69 -2.94
CA ILE A 14 -0.57 -4.52 -2.10
C ILE A 14 -0.10 -4.96 -0.70
N GLU A 15 -0.79 -5.94 -0.10
CA GLU A 15 -0.45 -6.49 1.22
C GLU A 15 0.91 -7.19 1.24
N GLU A 16 1.35 -7.76 0.11
CA GLU A 16 2.72 -8.30 -0.04
C GLU A 16 3.76 -7.19 -0.26
N GLU A 17 3.39 -6.11 -0.95
CA GLU A 17 4.31 -5.03 -1.31
C GLU A 17 4.60 -4.08 -0.15
N LEU A 18 3.58 -3.70 0.64
CA LEU A 18 3.71 -2.74 1.75
C LEU A 18 4.82 -3.12 2.75
N PRO A 19 4.88 -4.37 3.28
CA PRO A 19 5.94 -4.76 4.20
C PRO A 19 7.35 -4.66 3.61
N ARG A 20 7.49 -4.80 2.28
CA ARG A 20 8.78 -4.61 1.61
C ARG A 20 9.20 -3.15 1.64
N LEU A 21 8.28 -2.25 1.29
CA LEU A 21 8.54 -0.80 1.29
C LEU A 21 8.84 -0.28 2.71
N GLU A 22 8.11 -0.79 3.72
CA GLU A 22 8.36 -0.46 5.11
C GLU A 22 9.77 -0.87 5.58
N ARG A 23 10.25 -2.06 5.17
CA ARG A 23 11.62 -2.50 5.46
C ARG A 23 12.65 -1.59 4.80
N GLU A 24 12.47 -1.25 3.53
CA GLU A 24 13.39 -0.34 2.82
C GLU A 24 13.39 1.07 3.43
N ALA A 25 12.23 1.57 3.87
CA ALA A 25 12.14 2.87 4.54
C ALA A 25 12.87 2.84 5.88
N ARG A 26 12.73 1.74 6.63
CA ARG A 26 13.44 1.53 7.89
C ARG A 26 14.96 1.43 7.69
N GLU A 27 15.42 0.80 6.62
CA GLU A 27 16.84 0.77 6.27
C GLU A 27 17.39 2.18 6.00
N ALA A 28 16.63 3.01 5.27
CA ALA A 28 16.98 4.41 5.06
C ALA A 28 17.00 5.21 6.38
N ASP A 29 16.08 4.93 7.30
CA ASP A 29 16.09 5.52 8.65
C ASP A 29 17.34 5.17 9.46
N LEU A 30 17.78 3.90 9.37
CA LEU A 30 19.00 3.47 10.05
C LEU A 30 20.24 4.17 9.50
N LEU A 31 20.31 4.36 8.18
CA LEU A 31 21.39 5.13 7.55
C LEU A 31 21.39 6.59 8.00
N LEU A 32 20.23 7.24 8.03
CA LEU A 32 20.10 8.63 8.48
C LEU A 32 20.33 8.80 10.00
N ALA A 33 20.25 7.72 10.78
CA ALA A 33 20.58 7.71 12.19
C ALA A 33 22.08 7.49 12.49
N ASP A 34 22.88 7.07 11.49
CA ASP A 34 24.32 6.85 11.65
C ASP A 34 25.11 8.16 11.43
N PRO A 35 25.84 8.68 12.45
CA PRO A 35 26.68 9.87 12.29
C PRO A 35 27.74 9.73 11.18
N ASN A 36 28.25 8.53 10.92
CA ASN A 36 29.24 8.31 9.86
C ASN A 36 28.63 8.53 8.47
N HIS A 37 27.33 8.31 8.30
CA HIS A 37 26.64 8.52 7.01
C HIS A 37 26.73 9.98 6.54
N TYR A 38 26.84 10.92 7.48
CA TYR A 38 26.99 12.34 7.21
C TYR A 38 28.37 12.75 6.69
N SER A 39 29.33 11.82 6.57
CA SER A 39 30.61 12.10 5.92
C SER A 39 30.48 12.36 4.41
N ASP A 40 29.39 11.88 3.79
CA ASP A 40 29.10 12.09 2.37
C ASP A 40 27.73 12.77 2.19
N PRO A 41 27.70 14.10 1.94
CA PRO A 41 26.45 14.83 1.75
C PRO A 41 25.63 14.35 0.53
N ALA A 42 26.27 13.83 -0.52
CA ALA A 42 25.56 13.36 -1.71
C ALA A 42 24.78 12.07 -1.38
N LEU A 43 25.41 11.15 -0.64
CA LEU A 43 24.78 9.92 -0.17
C LEU A 43 23.62 10.21 0.80
N VAL A 44 23.77 11.20 1.68
CA VAL A 44 22.69 11.66 2.57
C VAL A 44 21.49 12.14 1.77
N MET A 45 21.71 12.99 0.75
CA MET A 45 20.64 13.50 -0.10
C MET A 45 19.93 12.38 -0.86
N GLU A 46 20.68 11.44 -1.44
CA GLU A 46 20.11 10.26 -2.10
C GLU A 46 19.24 9.44 -1.13
N THR A 47 19.71 9.25 0.11
CA THR A 47 18.97 8.51 1.14
C THR A 47 17.66 9.21 1.51
N ILE A 48 17.67 10.54 1.62
CA ILE A 48 16.47 11.35 1.90
C ILE A 48 15.48 11.24 0.73
N GLU A 49 15.94 11.39 -0.51
CA GLU A 49 15.10 11.30 -1.71
C GLU A 49 14.49 9.90 -1.84
N ARG A 50 15.28 8.84 -1.62
CA ARG A 50 14.79 7.46 -1.60
C ARG A 50 13.73 7.27 -0.53
N LYS A 51 13.98 7.70 0.71
CA LYS A 51 13.02 7.58 1.81
C LYS A 51 11.72 8.32 1.50
N ARG A 52 11.80 9.53 0.92
CA ARG A 52 10.63 10.30 0.47
C ARG A 52 9.82 9.53 -0.58
N SER A 53 10.48 9.01 -1.61
CA SER A 53 9.81 8.23 -2.67
C SER A 53 9.13 6.97 -2.13
N LEU A 54 9.78 6.27 -1.19
CA LEU A 54 9.17 5.14 -0.49
C LEU A 54 7.91 5.54 0.29
N GLY A 55 7.96 6.68 1.01
CA GLY A 55 6.81 7.24 1.71
C GLY A 55 5.65 7.57 0.78
N GLU A 56 5.93 8.27 -0.33
CA GLU A 56 4.92 8.60 -1.35
C GLU A 56 4.28 7.34 -1.94
N ARG A 57 5.08 6.31 -2.25
CA ARG A 57 4.59 5.02 -2.76
C ARG A 57 3.72 4.29 -1.73
N MET A 58 4.15 4.23 -0.47
CA MET A 58 3.34 3.61 0.60
C MET A 58 2.01 4.34 0.76
N SER A 59 1.98 5.67 0.77
CA SER A 59 0.73 6.44 0.85
C SER A 59 -0.22 6.15 -0.31
N LEU A 60 0.31 6.04 -1.54
CA LEU A 60 -0.50 5.68 -2.70
C LEU A 60 -1.09 4.27 -2.58
N LEU A 61 -0.28 3.29 -2.18
CA LEU A 61 -0.75 1.91 -2.02
C LEU A 61 -1.75 1.75 -0.88
N THR A 62 -1.55 2.44 0.23
CA THR A 62 -2.52 2.45 1.35
C THR A 62 -3.85 3.05 0.90
N GLY A 63 -3.83 4.17 0.16
CA GLY A 63 -5.05 4.75 -0.40
C GLY A 63 -5.75 3.80 -1.38
N GLU A 64 -5.00 3.17 -2.28
CA GLU A 64 -5.55 2.15 -3.20
C GLU A 64 -6.17 0.97 -2.42
N TRP A 65 -5.49 0.49 -1.37
CA TRP A 65 -5.98 -0.58 -0.51
C TRP A 65 -7.32 -0.22 0.14
N GLU A 66 -7.44 0.99 0.70
CA GLU A 66 -8.68 1.49 1.31
C GLU A 66 -9.83 1.53 0.28
N GLU A 67 -9.56 2.05 -0.92
CA GLU A 67 -10.54 2.10 -2.02
C GLU A 67 -11.00 0.70 -2.46
N LEU A 68 -10.07 -0.26 -2.56
CA LEU A 68 -10.38 -1.64 -2.95
C LEU A 68 -11.22 -2.36 -1.88
N TYR A 69 -10.94 -2.14 -0.60
CA TYR A 69 -11.78 -2.69 0.48
C TYR A 69 -13.17 -2.08 0.49
N ALA A 70 -13.30 -0.76 0.27
CA ALA A 70 -14.60 -0.12 0.11
C ALA A 70 -15.38 -0.73 -1.07
N LYS A 71 -14.70 -0.97 -2.19
CA LYS A 71 -15.28 -1.64 -3.37
C LYS A 71 -15.72 -3.07 -3.10
N LEU A 72 -14.97 -3.86 -2.34
CA LEU A 72 -15.40 -5.20 -1.92
C LEU A 72 -16.65 -5.18 -1.05
N GLY A 73 -16.75 -4.17 -0.17
CA GLY A 73 -17.93 -3.90 0.64
C GLY A 73 -19.15 -3.60 -0.22
N GLY A 74 -19.02 -2.67 -1.18
CA GLY A 74 -20.09 -2.34 -2.12
C GLY A 74 -20.56 -3.54 -2.96
N ILE A 75 -19.62 -4.33 -3.49
CA ILE A 75 -19.96 -5.56 -4.21
C ILE A 75 -20.73 -6.53 -3.30
N ARG A 76 -20.43 -6.61 -1.99
CA ARG A 76 -21.19 -7.49 -1.08
C ARG A 76 -22.64 -7.02 -0.95
N SER A 77 -22.84 -5.73 -0.69
CA SER A 77 -24.18 -5.14 -0.50
C SER A 77 -25.06 -5.28 -1.75
N GLU A 78 -24.51 -5.03 -2.95
CA GLU A 78 -25.25 -5.20 -4.22
C GLU A 78 -25.75 -6.65 -4.43
N PHE A 79 -24.95 -7.64 -4.02
CA PHE A 79 -25.34 -9.05 -4.11
C PHE A 79 -26.40 -9.46 -3.07
N GLU A 80 -26.43 -8.78 -1.92
CA GLU A 80 -27.43 -9.02 -0.86
C GLU A 80 -28.79 -8.38 -1.23
N GLU A 81 -28.79 -7.15 -1.76
CA GLU A 81 -30.01 -6.47 -2.25
C GLU A 81 -30.67 -7.24 -3.40
N GLN A 82 -29.90 -7.67 -4.41
CA GLN A 82 -30.44 -8.45 -5.53
C GLN A 82 -31.05 -9.78 -5.07
N LYS A 83 -30.51 -10.41 -4.03
CA LYS A 83 -31.09 -11.64 -3.47
C LYS A 83 -32.35 -11.36 -2.66
N GLY A 84 -32.43 -10.21 -1.99
CA GLY A 84 -33.62 -9.77 -1.27
C GLY A 84 -34.78 -9.45 -2.20
N GLU A 85 -34.54 -8.75 -3.31
CA GLU A 85 -35.57 -8.40 -4.30
C GLU A 85 -36.10 -9.61 -5.09
N ILE A 86 -35.26 -10.63 -5.34
CA ILE A 86 -35.70 -11.87 -6.02
C ILE A 86 -36.50 -12.78 -5.07
N ALA A 87 -36.39 -12.59 -3.75
CA ALA A 87 -37.05 -13.41 -2.73
C ALA A 87 -38.37 -12.82 -2.18
N VAL A 88 -38.82 -11.67 -2.71
CA VAL A 88 -40.11 -11.01 -2.43
C VAL A 88 -41.03 -11.18 -3.63
#